data_AF-A0A2T1CGB0-F1
#
_entry.id   AF-A0A2T1CGB0-F1
#
_cell.length_a   1.000
_cell.length_b   1.000
_cell.length_c   1.000
_cell.angle_alpha   90.00
_cell.angle_beta   90.00
_cell.angle_gamma   90.00
#
_symmetry.space_group_name_H-M   'P 1'
#
loop_
_entity.id
_entity.type
_entity.pdbx_description
1 polymer ?
#
loop_
_entity_poly.entity_id
_entity_poly.type
_entity_poly.pdbx_seq_one_letter_code
_entity_poly.pdbx_strand_id
1 'polypeptide(L)'
;MKIRYHPYSLPQASKGIQISDSRLTQIILVSFVLLTAAGMLILPGRMRLAYPGMAFLVGAFLYFRNPALYLGFTWWIWFLTPWVRRMIDWRAGWVEPNTTLLAPFLVTGITIISFIQYLNKFDRIYYLPFYLSSFGVFYGILIGIAGNAQNAVILATLNWFVPIFFGLHIAVGWREYPKYRQIIQSTFLWGTLITGVYGIVQYSVAPAWDRFWLENVFEMGNTSFGRPEPFQIRVFSTLNSPGPFAIMIMAGVLMLTSLRWKGAMVSVIGYLNLLLTAVRAAWGGWILGILVVFASSKPKMRNRMAASFIILVACIVLIAATEPFSSIILDRVETLGSIQQDGSYQARVEEYLKILDASLFEFVGNGLGYERDGLRVGFDSGILDLFVLLGWIGTLPYLGGLLLMLLQLPQFVQRHFDTVAVAALSISLGVFSQVILGNVFIGINGIFLWGFLGLLVCAHRYYSQPSIAPQKVEIRQFNQNRLSNPT
;
A
#
# COMPACT_ATOMS: atom_id res chain seq x y z
N MET A 1 -50.22 2.52 -2.97
CA MET A 1 -49.61 1.79 -4.10
C MET A 1 -48.52 0.88 -3.54
N LYS A 2 -48.79 -0.43 -3.39
CA LYS A 2 -47.86 -1.41 -2.80
C LYS A 2 -46.81 -1.82 -3.85
N ILE A 3 -45.57 -1.37 -3.67
CA ILE A 3 -44.45 -1.80 -4.51
C ILE A 3 -43.96 -3.15 -3.98
N ARG A 4 -44.20 -4.23 -4.75
CA ARG A 4 -43.64 -5.56 -4.49
C ARG A 4 -42.12 -5.51 -4.70
N TYR A 5 -41.36 -5.84 -3.67
CA TYR A 5 -39.95 -6.16 -3.81
C TYR A 5 -39.82 -7.55 -4.45
N HIS A 6 -39.30 -7.60 -5.68
CA HIS A 6 -38.79 -8.84 -6.25
C HIS A 6 -37.43 -9.16 -5.61
N PRO A 7 -37.23 -10.36 -5.03
CA PRO A 7 -35.92 -10.81 -4.61
C PRO A 7 -35.08 -11.07 -5.87
N TYR A 8 -34.01 -10.30 -6.05
CA TYR A 8 -33.02 -10.56 -7.09
C TYR A 8 -32.27 -11.86 -6.74
N SER A 9 -32.50 -12.89 -7.53
CA SER A 9 -31.70 -14.11 -7.54
C SER A 9 -30.26 -13.78 -7.93
N LEU A 10 -29.29 -14.29 -7.16
CA LEU A 10 -27.88 -14.31 -7.54
C LEU A 10 -27.75 -14.93 -8.94
N PRO A 11 -27.01 -14.31 -9.88
CA PRO A 11 -26.88 -14.85 -11.23
C PRO A 11 -26.21 -16.22 -11.16
N GLN A 12 -26.92 -17.26 -11.64
CA GLN A 12 -26.35 -18.57 -11.89
C GLN A 12 -25.22 -18.39 -12.92
N ALA A 13 -24.03 -18.86 -12.58
CA ALA A 13 -22.85 -18.79 -13.42
C ALA A 13 -23.07 -19.57 -14.72
N SER A 14 -23.04 -18.88 -15.87
CA SER A 14 -22.99 -19.49 -17.19
C SER A 14 -21.61 -20.13 -17.40
N LYS A 15 -21.53 -21.44 -17.13
CA LYS A 15 -20.29 -22.24 -17.19
C LYS A 15 -19.57 -22.23 -18.55
N GLY A 16 -20.21 -21.82 -19.65
CA GLY A 16 -19.64 -21.85 -21.00
C GLY A 16 -18.79 -20.64 -21.39
N ILE A 17 -19.05 -19.44 -20.84
CA ILE A 17 -18.34 -18.19 -21.21
C ILE A 17 -17.11 -17.96 -20.31
N GLN A 18 -17.15 -18.44 -19.07
CA GLN A 18 -16.10 -18.22 -18.07
C GLN A 18 -14.74 -18.90 -18.35
N ILE A 19 -14.72 -20.00 -19.12
CA ILE A 19 -13.50 -20.80 -19.32
C ILE A 19 -12.57 -20.17 -20.38
N SER A 20 -13.15 -19.57 -21.44
CA SER A 20 -12.38 -18.90 -22.52
C SER A 20 -11.67 -17.65 -22.00
N ASP A 21 -12.39 -16.82 -21.23
CA ASP A 21 -11.85 -15.59 -20.65
C ASP A 21 -10.68 -15.85 -19.69
N SER A 22 -10.68 -17.00 -18.99
CA SER A 22 -9.60 -17.36 -18.08
C SER A 22 -8.29 -17.70 -18.80
N ARG A 23 -8.35 -18.46 -19.91
CA ARG A 23 -7.14 -18.81 -20.69
C ARG A 23 -6.54 -17.59 -21.37
N LEU A 24 -7.37 -16.74 -21.97
CA LEU A 24 -6.90 -15.50 -22.60
C LEU A 24 -6.20 -14.60 -21.58
N THR A 25 -6.78 -14.45 -20.38
CA THR A 25 -6.18 -13.65 -19.30
C THR A 25 -4.81 -14.19 -18.89
N GLN A 26 -4.66 -15.51 -18.76
CA GLN A 26 -3.37 -16.14 -18.46
C GLN A 26 -2.35 -15.89 -19.58
N ILE A 27 -2.74 -16.07 -20.84
CA ILE A 27 -1.87 -15.82 -22.00
C ILE A 27 -1.38 -14.38 -21.99
N ILE A 28 -2.25 -13.40 -21.75
CA ILE A 28 -1.89 -11.97 -21.72
C ILE A 28 -0.90 -11.68 -20.58
N LEU A 29 -1.15 -12.19 -19.37
CA LEU A 29 -0.25 -12.00 -18.23
C LEU A 29 1.12 -12.66 -18.46
N VAL A 30 1.14 -13.89 -18.96
CA VAL A 30 2.39 -14.60 -19.27
C VAL A 30 3.14 -13.89 -20.39
N SER A 31 2.44 -13.47 -21.45
CA SER A 31 3.02 -12.69 -22.55
C SER A 31 3.64 -11.39 -22.06
N PHE A 32 2.95 -10.67 -21.16
CA PHE A 32 3.49 -9.46 -20.56
C PHE A 32 4.81 -9.70 -19.83
N VAL A 33 4.88 -10.75 -18.99
CA VAL A 33 6.10 -11.11 -18.27
C VAL A 33 7.23 -11.49 -19.22
N LEU A 34 6.94 -12.36 -20.20
CA LEU A 34 7.93 -12.83 -21.17
C LEU A 34 8.46 -11.69 -22.06
N LEU A 35 7.57 -10.83 -22.58
CA LEU A 35 7.95 -9.67 -23.38
C LEU A 35 8.75 -8.66 -22.56
N THR A 36 8.39 -8.47 -21.29
CA THR A 36 9.13 -7.59 -20.39
C THR A 36 10.54 -8.13 -20.15
N ALA A 37 10.68 -9.42 -19.82
CA ALA A 37 11.97 -10.06 -19.61
C ALA A 37 12.84 -10.05 -20.88
N ALA A 38 12.28 -10.46 -22.03
CA ALA A 38 13.00 -10.45 -23.31
C ALA A 38 13.38 -9.02 -23.73
N GLY A 39 12.49 -8.05 -23.54
CA GLY A 39 12.73 -6.65 -23.88
C GLY A 39 13.87 -6.03 -23.06
N MET A 40 13.96 -6.34 -21.76
CA MET A 40 15.10 -5.91 -20.93
C MET A 40 16.43 -6.48 -21.41
N LEU A 41 16.41 -7.69 -21.98
CA LEU A 41 17.61 -8.37 -22.44
C LEU A 41 18.08 -7.86 -23.80
N ILE A 42 17.15 -7.64 -24.73
CA ILE A 42 17.44 -7.38 -26.15
C ILE A 42 17.44 -5.87 -26.46
N LEU A 43 16.48 -5.11 -25.91
CA LEU A 43 16.23 -3.70 -26.25
C LEU A 43 15.98 -2.82 -25.00
N PRO A 44 16.91 -2.79 -24.03
CA PRO A 44 16.68 -2.15 -22.74
C PRO A 44 16.31 -0.66 -22.86
N GLY A 45 16.94 0.10 -23.77
CA GLY A 45 16.62 1.51 -23.96
C GLY A 45 15.18 1.75 -24.43
N ARG A 46 14.63 0.88 -25.29
CA ARG A 46 13.24 0.99 -25.78
C ARG A 46 12.22 0.60 -24.70
N MET A 47 12.62 -0.24 -23.75
CA MET A 47 11.77 -0.66 -22.65
C MET A 47 11.36 0.47 -21.71
N ARG A 48 12.10 1.59 -21.68
CA ARG A 48 11.71 2.79 -20.91
C ARG A 48 10.31 3.29 -21.27
N LEU A 49 9.94 3.21 -22.56
CA LEU A 49 8.59 3.59 -23.04
C LEU A 49 7.68 2.39 -23.27
N ALA A 50 8.23 1.26 -23.76
CA ALA A 50 7.42 0.08 -24.04
C ALA A 50 6.84 -0.56 -22.78
N TYR A 51 7.58 -0.60 -21.66
CA TYR A 51 7.10 -1.23 -20.42
C TYR A 51 5.87 -0.51 -19.84
N PRO A 52 5.87 0.82 -19.61
CA PRO A 52 4.66 1.54 -19.18
C PRO A 52 3.48 1.35 -20.13
N GLY A 53 3.70 1.37 -21.45
CA GLY A 53 2.65 1.17 -22.45
C GLY A 53 2.05 -0.24 -22.37
N MET A 54 2.87 -1.29 -22.34
CA MET A 54 2.41 -2.67 -22.19
C MET A 54 1.68 -2.89 -20.87
N ALA A 55 2.22 -2.36 -19.76
CA ALA A 55 1.60 -2.47 -18.45
C ALA A 55 0.22 -1.80 -18.44
N PHE A 56 0.08 -0.61 -19.05
CA PHE A 56 -1.20 0.08 -19.19
C PHE A 56 -2.21 -0.73 -20.02
N LEU A 57 -1.81 -1.30 -21.16
CA LEU A 57 -2.71 -2.12 -21.99
C LEU A 57 -3.22 -3.36 -21.26
N VAL A 58 -2.34 -4.06 -20.55
CA VAL A 58 -2.71 -5.23 -19.72
C VAL A 58 -3.61 -4.79 -18.57
N GLY A 59 -3.29 -3.68 -17.90
CA GLY A 59 -4.10 -3.09 -16.85
C GLY A 59 -5.51 -2.74 -17.34
N ALA A 60 -5.63 -2.12 -18.51
CA ALA A 60 -6.91 -1.76 -19.12
C ALA A 60 -7.74 -3.00 -19.47
N PHE A 61 -7.11 -4.01 -20.07
CA PHE A 61 -7.75 -5.29 -20.35
C PHE A 61 -8.32 -5.92 -19.08
N LEU A 62 -7.51 -6.01 -18.02
CA LEU A 62 -7.94 -6.59 -16.74
C LEU A 62 -9.03 -5.75 -16.07
N TYR A 63 -8.94 -4.42 -16.12
CA TYR A 63 -9.93 -3.53 -15.52
C TYR A 63 -11.35 -3.81 -16.04
N PHE A 64 -11.50 -3.98 -17.36
CA PHE A 64 -12.81 -4.23 -17.97
C PHE A 64 -13.27 -5.69 -17.92
N ARG A 65 -12.34 -6.66 -17.88
CA ARG A 65 -12.68 -8.10 -17.97
C ARG A 65 -12.64 -8.83 -16.63
N ASN A 66 -11.70 -8.49 -15.77
CA ASN A 66 -11.49 -9.15 -14.48
C ASN A 66 -11.01 -8.15 -13.42
N PRO A 67 -11.94 -7.40 -12.78
CA PRO A 67 -11.61 -6.36 -11.79
C PRO A 67 -10.78 -6.89 -10.62
N ALA A 68 -11.00 -8.13 -10.23
CA ALA A 68 -10.28 -8.75 -9.14
C ALA A 68 -8.79 -8.97 -9.52
N LEU A 69 -8.50 -9.52 -10.71
CA LEU A 69 -7.11 -9.68 -11.18
C LEU A 69 -6.44 -8.35 -11.49
N TYR A 70 -7.19 -7.33 -11.91
CA TYR A 70 -6.66 -5.96 -12.06
C TYR A 70 -6.06 -5.44 -10.75
N LEU A 71 -6.70 -5.68 -9.60
CA LEU A 71 -6.14 -5.28 -8.30
C LEU A 71 -4.81 -5.98 -8.02
N GLY A 72 -4.75 -7.30 -8.23
CA GLY A 72 -3.52 -8.07 -8.05
C GLY A 72 -2.39 -7.58 -8.97
N PHE A 73 -2.69 -7.37 -10.25
CA PHE A 73 -1.75 -6.83 -11.22
C PHE A 73 -1.25 -5.44 -10.83
N THR A 74 -2.15 -4.55 -10.38
CA THR A 74 -1.79 -3.19 -9.94
C THR A 74 -0.78 -3.22 -8.80
N TRP A 75 -1.00 -4.04 -7.77
CA TRP A 75 -0.05 -4.22 -6.67
C TRP A 75 1.32 -4.75 -7.17
N TRP A 76 1.32 -5.73 -8.06
CA TRP A 76 2.56 -6.25 -8.64
C TRP A 76 3.35 -5.21 -9.44
N ILE A 77 2.67 -4.35 -10.21
CA ILE A 77 3.33 -3.25 -10.92
C ILE A 77 3.98 -2.28 -9.92
N TRP A 78 3.33 -1.96 -8.80
CA TRP A 78 3.95 -1.15 -7.74
C TRP A 78 5.17 -1.85 -7.09
N PHE A 79 5.09 -3.16 -6.85
CA PHE A 79 6.17 -3.92 -6.20
C PHE A 79 7.41 -4.10 -7.09
N LEU A 80 7.23 -4.22 -8.41
CA LEU A 80 8.31 -4.65 -9.31
C LEU A 80 8.84 -3.56 -10.24
N THR A 81 8.07 -2.51 -10.53
CA THR A 81 8.51 -1.49 -11.50
C THR A 81 9.86 -0.84 -11.17
N PRO A 82 10.21 -0.51 -9.91
CA PRO A 82 11.53 0.05 -9.62
C PRO A 82 12.68 -0.96 -9.83
N TRP A 83 12.42 -2.27 -9.70
CA TRP A 83 13.38 -3.30 -10.08
C TRP A 83 13.54 -3.38 -11.61
N VAL A 84 12.43 -3.32 -12.34
CA VAL A 84 12.43 -3.25 -13.82
C VAL A 84 13.24 -2.04 -14.30
N ARG A 85 13.03 -0.88 -13.68
CA ARG A 85 13.83 0.32 -13.94
C ARG A 85 15.32 0.06 -13.78
N ARG A 86 15.76 -0.50 -12.64
CA ARG A 86 17.18 -0.76 -12.37
C ARG A 86 17.83 -1.70 -13.37
N MET A 87 17.11 -2.74 -13.78
CA MET A 87 17.58 -3.67 -14.81
C MET A 87 17.79 -2.99 -16.17
N ILE A 88 16.88 -2.07 -16.53
CA ILE A 88 17.00 -1.27 -17.74
C ILE A 88 18.16 -0.29 -17.64
N ASP A 89 18.26 0.45 -16.54
CA ASP A 89 19.29 1.49 -16.35
C ASP A 89 20.70 0.89 -16.33
N TRP A 90 20.88 -0.28 -15.71
CA TRP A 90 22.15 -1.00 -15.72
C TRP A 90 22.63 -1.37 -17.14
N ARG A 91 21.72 -1.62 -18.09
CA ARG A 91 22.06 -2.02 -19.47
C ARG A 91 22.04 -0.88 -20.48
N ALA A 92 21.19 0.14 -20.26
CA ALA A 92 20.96 1.25 -21.19
C ALA A 92 21.46 2.60 -20.66
N GLY A 93 22.17 2.60 -19.54
CA GLY A 93 22.66 3.80 -18.85
C GLY A 93 21.65 4.41 -17.89
N TRP A 94 22.16 5.23 -16.97
CA TRP A 94 21.34 5.97 -16.02
C TRP A 94 20.61 7.13 -16.71
N VAL A 95 19.31 7.28 -16.44
CA VAL A 95 18.51 8.44 -16.86
C VAL A 95 17.55 8.82 -15.73
N GLU A 96 17.56 10.11 -15.37
CA GLU A 96 16.64 10.73 -14.43
C GLU A 96 16.11 12.04 -15.07
N PRO A 97 14.79 12.23 -15.22
CA PRO A 97 13.70 11.35 -14.80
C PRO A 97 13.52 10.10 -15.67
N ASN A 98 13.12 8.98 -15.06
CA ASN A 98 12.94 7.72 -15.77
C ASN A 98 11.47 7.39 -16.08
N THR A 99 11.13 7.30 -17.37
CA THR A 99 9.76 7.04 -17.83
C THR A 99 9.24 5.65 -17.46
N THR A 100 10.10 4.67 -17.17
CA THR A 100 9.71 3.33 -16.71
C THR A 100 8.84 3.42 -15.45
N LEU A 101 9.11 4.40 -14.57
CA LEU A 101 8.37 4.60 -13.33
C LEU A 101 6.95 5.14 -13.52
N LEU A 102 6.57 5.51 -14.74
CA LEU A 102 5.18 5.90 -15.04
C LEU A 102 4.23 4.70 -15.06
N ALA A 103 4.73 3.47 -15.25
CA ALA A 103 3.89 2.26 -15.32
C ALA A 103 2.89 2.11 -14.15
N PRO A 104 3.28 2.18 -12.87
CA PRO A 104 2.34 2.11 -11.75
C PRO A 104 1.28 3.23 -11.79
N PHE A 105 1.68 4.46 -12.11
CA PHE A 105 0.74 5.58 -12.20
C PHE A 105 -0.26 5.41 -13.33
N LEU A 106 0.17 4.93 -14.50
CA LEU A 106 -0.71 4.68 -15.64
C LEU A 106 -1.70 3.54 -15.35
N VAL A 107 -1.20 2.41 -14.81
CA VAL A 107 -2.03 1.25 -14.50
C VAL A 107 -3.06 1.58 -13.43
N THR A 108 -2.62 2.20 -12.32
CA THR A 108 -3.54 2.60 -11.26
C THR A 108 -4.44 3.76 -11.70
N GLY A 109 -3.94 4.65 -12.55
CA GLY A 109 -4.69 5.80 -13.09
C GLY A 109 -5.97 5.42 -13.85
N ILE A 110 -6.07 4.19 -14.38
CA ILE A 110 -7.31 3.65 -14.99
C ILE A 110 -8.49 3.74 -14.00
N THR A 111 -8.23 3.69 -12.69
CA THR A 111 -9.27 3.82 -11.66
C THR A 111 -9.99 5.17 -11.65
N ILE A 112 -9.48 6.19 -12.34
CA ILE A 112 -10.20 7.46 -12.57
C ILE A 112 -11.56 7.23 -13.21
N ILE A 113 -11.71 6.19 -14.04
CA ILE A 113 -13.00 5.81 -14.64
C ILE A 113 -14.03 5.51 -13.54
N SER A 114 -13.61 4.79 -12.50
CA SER A 114 -14.47 4.44 -11.37
C SER A 114 -14.82 5.68 -10.55
N PHE A 115 -13.86 6.59 -10.38
CA PHE A 115 -14.09 7.86 -9.70
C PHE A 115 -15.18 8.66 -10.44
N ILE A 116 -15.02 8.90 -11.74
CA ILE A 116 -15.96 9.64 -12.58
C ILE A 116 -17.36 8.99 -12.57
N GLN A 117 -17.43 7.66 -12.71
CA GLN A 117 -18.71 6.93 -12.69
C GLN A 117 -19.46 7.03 -11.36
N TYR A 118 -18.76 7.25 -10.26
CA TYR A 118 -19.34 7.31 -8.93
C TYR A 118 -19.45 8.73 -8.36
N LEU A 119 -18.93 9.75 -9.06
CA LEU A 119 -19.09 11.16 -8.70
C LEU A 119 -20.54 11.48 -8.33
N ASN A 120 -21.50 11.18 -9.19
CA ASN A 120 -22.93 11.50 -8.95
C ASN A 120 -23.59 10.76 -7.76
N LYS A 121 -22.85 9.93 -7.02
CA LYS A 121 -23.29 9.22 -5.81
C LYS A 121 -22.69 9.81 -4.53
N PHE A 122 -22.47 11.14 -4.53
CA PHE A 122 -21.98 11.91 -3.38
C PHE A 122 -22.85 11.76 -2.12
N ASP A 123 -24.14 11.42 -2.29
CA ASP A 123 -25.10 11.16 -1.22
C ASP A 123 -24.75 9.95 -0.34
N ARG A 124 -23.81 9.11 -0.79
CA ARG A 124 -23.37 7.93 -0.04
C ARG A 124 -22.26 8.28 0.93
N ILE A 125 -22.60 8.31 2.22
CA ILE A 125 -21.67 8.55 3.34
C ILE A 125 -20.39 7.69 3.30
N TYR A 126 -20.46 6.48 2.71
CA TYR A 126 -19.30 5.60 2.53
C TYR A 126 -18.20 6.17 1.63
N TYR A 127 -18.54 7.06 0.68
CA TYR A 127 -17.60 7.58 -0.32
C TYR A 127 -17.20 9.02 -0.09
N LEU A 128 -17.95 9.73 0.75
CA LEU A 128 -17.67 11.12 1.14
C LEU A 128 -16.20 11.36 1.53
N PRO A 129 -15.54 10.48 2.33
CA PRO A 129 -14.12 10.64 2.65
C PRO A 129 -13.19 10.79 1.44
N PHE A 130 -13.37 9.97 0.40
CA PHE A 130 -12.54 10.01 -0.80
C PHE A 130 -12.76 11.31 -1.58
N TYR A 131 -13.99 11.82 -1.60
CA TYR A 131 -14.33 13.07 -2.28
C TYR A 131 -13.77 14.29 -1.56
N LEU A 132 -13.85 14.33 -0.23
CA LEU A 132 -13.26 15.40 0.57
C LEU A 132 -11.74 15.47 0.36
N SER A 133 -11.06 14.31 0.39
CA SER A 133 -9.62 14.28 0.14
C SER A 133 -9.25 14.57 -1.31
N SER A 134 -10.06 14.15 -2.28
CA SER A 134 -9.87 14.54 -3.68
C SER A 134 -10.04 16.06 -3.87
N PHE A 135 -10.99 16.68 -3.17
CA PHE A 135 -11.20 18.13 -3.23
C PHE A 135 -9.97 18.90 -2.72
N GLY A 136 -9.39 18.48 -1.58
CA GLY A 136 -8.18 19.11 -1.05
C GLY A 136 -7.01 19.07 -2.03
N VAL A 137 -6.80 17.91 -2.68
CA VAL A 137 -5.77 17.75 -3.71
C VAL A 137 -6.07 18.60 -4.95
N PHE A 138 -7.33 18.61 -5.41
CA PHE A 138 -7.76 19.41 -6.56
C PHE A 138 -7.51 20.91 -6.33
N TYR A 139 -7.82 21.40 -5.13
CA TYR A 139 -7.52 22.79 -4.74
C TYR A 139 -6.03 23.10 -4.86
N GLY A 140 -5.16 22.25 -4.31
CA GLY A 140 -3.70 22.43 -4.42
C GLY A 140 -3.19 22.42 -5.87
N ILE A 141 -3.84 21.67 -6.76
CA ILE A 141 -3.50 21.67 -8.20
C ILE A 141 -3.84 23.00 -8.86
N LEU A 142 -5.00 23.59 -8.55
CA LEU A 142 -5.39 24.87 -9.13
C LEU A 142 -4.38 25.97 -8.79
N ILE A 143 -3.90 25.99 -7.54
CA ILE A 143 -2.82 26.90 -7.12
C ILE A 143 -1.52 26.55 -7.84
N GLY A 144 -1.16 25.26 -7.87
CA GLY A 144 0.08 24.79 -8.48
C GLY A 144 0.20 25.13 -9.96
N ILE A 145 -0.88 24.99 -10.74
CA ILE A 145 -0.90 25.37 -12.17
C ILE A 145 -0.65 26.88 -12.36
N ALA A 146 -1.10 27.70 -11.42
CA ALA A 146 -0.96 29.15 -11.51
C ALA A 146 0.46 29.65 -11.17
N GLY A 147 1.22 28.92 -10.34
CA GLY A 147 2.48 29.41 -9.79
C GLY A 147 3.71 28.52 -9.96
N ASN A 148 3.56 27.23 -10.27
CA ASN A 148 4.64 26.24 -10.22
C ASN A 148 4.97 25.64 -11.59
N ALA A 149 6.14 25.01 -11.69
CA ALA A 149 6.59 24.35 -12.92
C ALA A 149 5.63 23.22 -13.33
N GLN A 150 5.15 23.25 -14.57
CA GLN A 150 4.13 22.32 -15.08
C GLN A 150 4.52 20.84 -14.88
N ASN A 151 5.78 20.48 -15.12
CA ASN A 151 6.27 19.12 -14.93
C ASN A 151 6.20 18.66 -13.46
N ALA A 152 6.47 19.57 -12.52
CA ALA A 152 6.36 19.28 -11.08
C ALA A 152 4.89 19.11 -10.67
N VAL A 153 4.00 19.97 -11.16
CA VAL A 153 2.55 19.88 -10.92
C VAL A 153 1.98 18.57 -11.44
N ILE A 154 2.34 18.13 -12.65
CA ILE A 154 1.87 16.86 -13.23
C ILE A 154 2.31 15.67 -12.37
N LEU A 155 3.58 15.64 -11.97
CA LEU A 155 4.11 14.56 -11.15
C LEU A 155 3.49 14.54 -9.75
N ALA A 156 3.28 15.71 -9.13
CA ALA A 156 2.57 15.81 -7.86
C ALA A 156 1.11 15.35 -7.99
N THR A 157 0.41 15.76 -9.05
CA THR A 157 -0.98 15.36 -9.35
C THR A 157 -1.12 13.84 -9.38
N LEU A 158 -0.23 13.15 -10.13
CA LEU A 158 -0.21 11.69 -10.18
C LEU A 158 0.04 11.08 -8.80
N ASN A 159 0.99 11.62 -8.05
CA ASN A 159 1.36 11.09 -6.73
C ASN A 159 0.26 11.22 -5.68
N TRP A 160 -0.54 12.28 -5.72
CA TRP A 160 -1.60 12.54 -4.75
C TRP A 160 -2.93 11.87 -5.13
N PHE A 161 -3.37 11.96 -6.39
CA PHE A 161 -4.69 11.44 -6.77
C PHE A 161 -4.75 9.93 -6.96
N VAL A 162 -3.71 9.34 -7.56
CA VAL A 162 -3.72 7.93 -7.94
C VAL A 162 -4.02 7.01 -6.74
N PRO A 163 -3.44 7.22 -5.54
CA PRO A 163 -3.84 6.52 -4.33
C PRO A 163 -5.32 6.61 -3.96
N ILE A 164 -5.88 7.83 -3.98
CA ILE A 164 -7.26 8.10 -3.58
C ILE A 164 -8.23 7.40 -4.54
N PHE A 165 -7.99 7.52 -5.84
CA PHE A 165 -8.80 6.87 -6.87
C PHE A 165 -8.75 5.35 -6.77
N PHE A 166 -7.58 4.80 -6.46
CA PHE A 166 -7.42 3.37 -6.22
C PHE A 166 -8.23 2.89 -5.02
N GLY A 167 -8.14 3.61 -3.89
CA GLY A 167 -8.92 3.33 -2.69
C GLY A 167 -10.44 3.36 -2.97
N LEU A 168 -10.92 4.39 -3.68
CA LEU A 168 -12.33 4.48 -4.06
C LEU A 168 -12.74 3.32 -4.97
N HIS A 169 -11.92 2.96 -5.97
CA HIS A 169 -12.19 1.84 -6.87
C HIS A 169 -12.40 0.52 -6.10
N ILE A 170 -11.55 0.23 -5.11
CA ILE A 170 -11.72 -0.94 -4.24
C ILE A 170 -13.02 -0.82 -3.43
N ALA A 171 -13.30 0.36 -2.86
CA ALA A 171 -14.48 0.61 -2.03
C ALA A 171 -15.82 0.47 -2.80
N VAL A 172 -15.86 0.84 -4.08
CA VAL A 172 -17.07 0.69 -4.91
C VAL A 172 -17.31 -0.76 -5.36
N GLY A 173 -16.25 -1.57 -5.44
CA GLY A 173 -16.29 -2.99 -5.78
C GLY A 173 -16.76 -3.93 -4.66
N TRP A 174 -17.48 -3.44 -3.65
CA TRP A 174 -17.90 -4.20 -2.47
C TRP A 174 -18.60 -5.53 -2.74
N ARG A 175 -19.31 -5.67 -3.87
CA ARG A 175 -19.96 -6.94 -4.26
C ARG A 175 -18.96 -8.06 -4.54
N GLU A 176 -17.75 -7.70 -4.96
CA GLU A 176 -16.66 -8.63 -5.26
C GLU A 176 -15.69 -8.79 -4.08
N TYR A 177 -16.04 -8.29 -2.89
CA TYR A 177 -15.20 -8.35 -1.70
C TYR A 177 -14.59 -9.75 -1.44
N PRO A 178 -15.32 -10.87 -1.53
CA PRO A 178 -14.72 -12.19 -1.32
C PRO A 178 -13.58 -12.51 -2.29
N LYS A 179 -13.67 -12.07 -3.56
CA LYS A 179 -12.61 -12.24 -4.55
C LYS A 179 -11.45 -11.28 -4.31
N TYR A 180 -11.74 -10.01 -3.99
CA TYR A 180 -10.71 -9.01 -3.67
C TYR A 180 -9.89 -9.44 -2.46
N ARG A 181 -10.57 -9.96 -1.43
CA ARG A 181 -9.97 -10.56 -0.23
C ARG A 181 -8.96 -11.65 -0.61
N GLN A 182 -9.36 -12.61 -1.46
CA GLN A 182 -8.48 -13.71 -1.87
C GLN A 182 -7.28 -13.24 -2.68
N ILE A 183 -7.49 -12.32 -3.63
CA ILE A 183 -6.40 -11.84 -4.50
C ILE A 183 -5.42 -10.98 -3.72
N ILE A 184 -5.88 -10.10 -2.84
CA ILE A 184 -5.00 -9.27 -2.01
C ILE A 184 -4.20 -10.16 -1.06
N GLN A 185 -4.83 -11.14 -0.41
CA GLN A 185 -4.11 -12.11 0.42
C GLN A 185 -3.02 -12.86 -0.36
N SER A 186 -3.35 -13.35 -1.56
CA SER A 186 -2.40 -14.05 -2.42
C SER A 186 -1.26 -13.12 -2.89
N THR A 187 -1.60 -11.89 -3.28
CA THR A 187 -0.64 -10.92 -3.79
C THR A 187 0.33 -10.48 -2.70
N PHE A 188 -0.13 -10.27 -1.46
CA PHE A 188 0.76 -9.92 -0.36
C PHE A 188 1.54 -11.13 0.17
N LEU A 189 0.98 -12.34 0.10
CA LEU A 189 1.74 -13.58 0.39
C LEU A 189 2.94 -13.74 -0.54
N TRP A 190 2.69 -13.74 -1.85
CA TRP A 190 3.74 -13.89 -2.85
C TRP A 190 4.62 -12.65 -2.98
N GLY A 191 4.05 -11.45 -2.82
CA GLY A 191 4.78 -10.19 -2.80
C GLY A 191 5.82 -10.18 -1.68
N THR A 192 5.41 -10.47 -0.44
CA THR A 192 6.33 -10.51 0.72
C THR A 192 7.39 -11.60 0.54
N LEU A 193 7.02 -12.76 0.00
CA LEU A 193 7.97 -13.85 -0.26
C LEU A 193 8.99 -13.48 -1.33
N ILE A 194 8.54 -13.05 -2.51
CA ILE A 194 9.42 -12.79 -3.66
C ILE A 194 10.31 -11.58 -3.40
N THR A 195 9.73 -10.45 -2.94
CA THR A 195 10.54 -9.26 -2.65
C THR A 195 11.35 -9.45 -1.37
N GLY A 196 10.89 -10.22 -0.40
CA GLY A 196 11.67 -10.55 0.78
C GLY A 196 12.89 -11.43 0.46
N VAL A 197 12.72 -12.48 -0.35
CA VAL A 197 13.85 -13.30 -0.82
C VAL A 197 14.82 -12.46 -1.63
N TYR A 198 14.32 -11.62 -2.53
CA TYR A 198 15.16 -10.71 -3.29
C TYR A 198 15.90 -9.70 -2.39
N GLY A 199 15.30 -9.21 -1.31
CA GLY A 199 15.96 -8.31 -0.37
C GLY A 199 17.12 -8.97 0.38
N ILE A 200 17.00 -10.26 0.71
CA ILE A 200 18.12 -11.05 1.26
C ILE A 200 19.23 -11.21 0.21
N VAL A 201 18.88 -11.52 -1.04
CA VAL A 201 19.85 -11.60 -2.14
C VAL A 201 20.55 -10.25 -2.38
N GLN A 202 19.79 -9.15 -2.39
CA GLN A 202 20.31 -7.80 -2.52
C GLN A 202 21.35 -7.53 -1.42
N TYR A 203 21.02 -7.87 -0.18
CA TYR A 203 21.89 -7.67 0.96
C TYR A 203 23.17 -8.50 0.89
N SER A 204 23.06 -9.79 0.61
CA SER A 204 24.20 -10.71 0.67
C SER A 204 25.09 -10.69 -0.58
N VAL A 205 24.53 -10.40 -1.76
CA VAL A 205 25.25 -10.47 -3.04
C VAL A 205 25.60 -9.09 -3.59
N ALA A 206 24.83 -8.06 -3.26
CA ALA A 206 24.90 -6.74 -3.92
C ALA A 206 24.94 -6.87 -5.47
N PRO A 207 23.82 -7.29 -6.11
CA PRO A 207 23.77 -7.50 -7.55
C PRO A 207 24.22 -6.27 -8.35
N ALA A 208 24.79 -6.49 -9.54
CA ALA A 208 25.43 -5.42 -10.33
C ALA A 208 24.49 -4.23 -10.65
N TRP A 209 23.22 -4.51 -10.94
CA TRP A 209 22.23 -3.45 -11.21
C TRP A 209 21.82 -2.67 -9.95
N ASP A 210 21.90 -3.27 -8.76
CA ASP A 210 21.67 -2.58 -7.49
C ASP A 210 22.87 -1.74 -7.08
N ARG A 211 24.09 -2.22 -7.35
CA ARG A 211 25.31 -1.42 -7.17
C ARG A 211 25.32 -0.21 -8.10
N PHE A 212 25.05 -0.43 -9.39
CA PHE A 212 24.92 0.66 -10.36
C PHE A 212 23.88 1.69 -9.94
N TRP A 213 22.72 1.24 -9.44
CA TRP A 213 21.70 2.13 -8.87
C TRP A 213 22.24 2.97 -7.70
N LEU A 214 22.87 2.33 -6.72
CA LEU A 214 23.39 2.98 -5.52
C LEU A 214 24.52 3.97 -5.82
N GLU A 215 25.41 3.64 -6.74
CA GLU A 215 26.50 4.52 -7.18
C GLU A 215 25.94 5.85 -7.74
N ASN A 216 24.94 5.78 -8.62
CA ASN A 216 24.29 6.98 -9.17
C ASN A 216 23.49 7.76 -8.10
N VAL A 217 22.82 7.07 -7.17
CA VAL A 217 22.11 7.71 -6.05
C VAL A 217 23.08 8.41 -5.09
N PHE A 218 24.26 7.84 -4.89
CA PHE A 218 25.34 8.43 -4.10
C PHE A 218 25.91 9.68 -4.76
N GLU A 219 26.12 9.67 -6.08
CA GLU A 219 26.53 10.85 -6.84
C GLU A 219 25.51 12.00 -6.76
N MET A 220 24.22 11.66 -6.61
CA MET A 220 23.14 12.64 -6.34
C MET A 220 23.11 13.14 -4.88
N GLY A 221 24.05 12.72 -4.03
CA GLY A 221 24.20 13.19 -2.65
C GLY A 221 23.43 12.39 -1.60
N ASN A 222 22.78 11.26 -1.96
CA ASN A 222 22.01 10.48 -1.00
C ASN A 222 22.77 9.24 -0.49
N THR A 223 23.49 9.41 0.61
CA THR A 223 24.27 8.34 1.26
C THR A 223 23.47 7.45 2.21
N SER A 224 22.17 7.72 2.40
CA SER A 224 21.32 7.07 3.42
C SER A 224 20.94 5.60 3.12
N PHE A 225 21.38 5.08 1.99
CA PHE A 225 21.06 3.74 1.46
C PHE A 225 22.11 2.69 1.84
N GLY A 226 23.16 3.07 2.58
CA GLY A 226 24.30 2.20 2.81
C GLY A 226 25.15 2.01 1.55
N ARG A 227 26.27 1.30 1.66
CA ARG A 227 27.28 1.23 0.60
C ARG A 227 26.93 0.16 -0.45
N PRO A 228 27.39 0.31 -1.71
CA PRO A 228 27.17 -0.66 -2.79
C PRO A 228 28.04 -1.93 -2.64
N GLU A 229 28.15 -2.44 -1.41
CA GLU A 229 28.95 -3.60 -1.05
C GLU A 229 28.08 -4.65 -0.34
N PRO A 230 28.38 -5.95 -0.49
CA PRO A 230 27.72 -7.00 0.27
C PRO A 230 27.68 -6.70 1.77
N PHE A 231 26.54 -6.99 2.39
CA PHE A 231 26.25 -6.78 3.82
C PHE A 231 26.22 -5.32 4.30
N GLN A 232 26.48 -4.36 3.42
CA GLN A 232 26.49 -2.93 3.76
C GLN A 232 25.34 -2.14 3.15
N ILE A 233 24.52 -2.78 2.31
CA ILE A 233 23.32 -2.17 1.73
C ILE A 233 22.21 -2.10 2.78
N ARG A 234 21.62 -0.91 2.95
CA ARG A 234 20.33 -0.76 3.63
C ARG A 234 19.24 -1.22 2.68
N VAL A 235 18.59 -2.34 2.98
CA VAL A 235 17.80 -3.08 1.97
C VAL A 235 16.59 -2.29 1.49
N PHE A 236 16.44 -2.21 0.17
CA PHE A 236 15.30 -1.63 -0.55
C PHE A 236 14.64 -2.63 -1.52
N SER A 237 15.21 -3.83 -1.64
CA SER A 237 14.72 -4.95 -2.45
C SER A 237 14.30 -4.48 -3.84
N THR A 238 13.07 -4.75 -4.28
CA THR A 238 12.54 -4.41 -5.60
C THR A 238 12.01 -2.98 -5.72
N LEU A 239 11.93 -2.22 -4.62
CA LEU A 239 11.47 -0.83 -4.63
C LEU A 239 12.60 0.17 -4.86
N ASN A 240 12.28 1.47 -4.88
CA ASN A 240 13.23 2.55 -5.19
C ASN A 240 14.06 3.02 -3.98
N SER A 241 13.61 2.77 -2.75
CA SER A 241 14.32 3.15 -1.54
C SER A 241 13.90 2.33 -0.31
N PRO A 242 14.70 2.34 0.79
CA PRO A 242 14.42 1.54 1.98
C PRO A 242 13.09 1.88 2.65
N GLY A 243 12.68 3.16 2.67
CA GLY A 243 11.44 3.63 3.29
C GLY A 243 10.18 2.95 2.73
N PRO A 244 9.89 3.12 1.42
CA PRO A 244 8.81 2.42 0.73
C PRO A 244 8.85 0.90 0.90
N PHE A 245 10.04 0.30 0.89
CA PHE A 245 10.19 -1.16 1.06
C PHE A 245 9.83 -1.61 2.47
N ALA A 246 10.24 -0.85 3.49
CA ALA A 246 9.86 -1.13 4.86
C ALA A 246 8.34 -1.04 5.06
N ILE A 247 7.67 -0.05 4.45
CA ILE A 247 6.21 0.06 4.50
C ILE A 247 5.54 -1.11 3.77
N MET A 248 6.05 -1.51 2.60
CA MET A 248 5.55 -2.68 1.87
C MET A 248 5.66 -3.95 2.71
N ILE A 249 6.83 -4.21 3.30
CA ILE A 249 7.07 -5.42 4.10
C ILE A 249 6.26 -5.38 5.40
N MET A 250 6.17 -4.22 6.06
CA MET A 250 5.28 -4.03 7.20
C MET A 250 3.83 -4.39 6.84
N ALA A 251 3.32 -3.86 5.73
CA ALA A 251 1.98 -4.18 5.24
C ALA A 251 1.84 -5.67 4.89
N GLY A 252 2.88 -6.25 4.29
CA GLY A 252 3.06 -7.68 4.05
C GLY A 252 2.86 -8.50 5.31
N VAL A 253 3.72 -8.34 6.32
CA VAL A 253 3.69 -9.14 7.54
C VAL A 253 2.39 -8.95 8.33
N LEU A 254 1.79 -7.76 8.33
CA LEU A 254 0.47 -7.53 8.93
C LEU A 254 -0.64 -8.25 8.14
N MET A 255 -0.62 -8.22 6.81
CA MET A 255 -1.56 -8.97 5.97
C MET A 255 -1.43 -10.49 6.18
N LEU A 256 -0.21 -11.00 6.35
CA LEU A 256 0.06 -12.42 6.59
C LEU A 256 -0.60 -12.93 7.89
N THR A 257 -0.91 -12.06 8.86
CA THR A 257 -1.67 -12.45 10.07
C THR A 257 -3.09 -12.94 9.76
N SER A 258 -3.65 -12.51 8.62
CA SER A 258 -4.94 -12.99 8.12
C SER A 258 -4.88 -14.42 7.57
N LEU A 259 -3.67 -14.92 7.30
CA LEU A 259 -3.39 -16.27 6.84
C LEU A 259 -3.02 -17.17 8.04
N ARG A 260 -3.17 -18.48 7.86
CA ARG A 260 -2.81 -19.48 8.88
C ARG A 260 -1.31 -19.79 8.81
N TRP A 261 -0.93 -21.07 8.72
CA TRP A 261 0.47 -21.51 8.74
C TRP A 261 1.31 -20.90 7.60
N LYS A 262 0.74 -20.74 6.39
CA LYS A 262 1.42 -20.10 5.25
C LYS A 262 1.89 -18.68 5.57
N GLY A 263 1.07 -17.94 6.33
CA GLY A 263 1.41 -16.59 6.77
C GLY A 263 2.62 -16.59 7.68
N ALA A 264 2.61 -17.44 8.71
CA ALA A 264 3.70 -17.53 9.68
C ALA A 264 5.06 -17.86 9.03
N MET A 265 5.10 -18.78 8.06
CA MET A 265 6.35 -19.14 7.37
C MET A 265 6.93 -17.97 6.57
N VAL A 266 6.11 -17.27 5.79
CA VAL A 266 6.56 -16.14 4.97
C VAL A 266 6.88 -14.91 5.84
N SER A 267 6.21 -14.76 6.98
CA SER A 267 6.49 -13.67 7.92
C SER A 267 7.94 -13.64 8.37
N VAL A 268 8.61 -14.78 8.57
CA VAL A 268 10.03 -14.83 8.96
C VAL A 268 10.91 -14.06 7.97
N ILE A 269 10.70 -14.30 6.68
CA ILE A 269 11.41 -13.60 5.60
C ILE A 269 11.07 -12.10 5.63
N GLY A 270 9.79 -11.76 5.84
CA GLY A 270 9.36 -10.37 5.96
C GLY A 270 10.02 -9.62 7.13
N TYR A 271 10.04 -10.20 8.32
CA TYR A 271 10.65 -9.59 9.50
C TYR A 271 12.16 -9.42 9.37
N LEU A 272 12.86 -10.39 8.78
CA LEU A 272 14.27 -10.24 8.45
C LEU A 272 14.49 -9.04 7.53
N ASN A 273 13.68 -8.90 6.49
CA ASN A 273 13.76 -7.73 5.60
C ASN A 273 13.42 -6.42 6.32
N LEU A 274 12.44 -6.42 7.22
CA LEU A 274 12.10 -5.23 8.00
C LEU A 274 13.29 -4.77 8.87
N LEU A 275 14.04 -5.71 9.45
CA LEU A 275 15.31 -5.41 10.15
C LEU A 275 16.35 -4.83 9.18
N LEU A 276 16.57 -5.50 8.04
CA LEU A 276 17.57 -5.10 7.04
C LEU A 276 17.27 -3.75 6.37
N THR A 277 16.01 -3.32 6.33
CA THR A 277 15.66 -1.97 5.85
C THR A 277 16.16 -0.86 6.77
N ALA A 278 16.40 -1.14 8.06
CA ALA A 278 16.76 -0.15 9.08
C ALA A 278 15.83 1.11 9.09
N VAL A 279 14.52 0.93 8.85
CA VAL A 279 13.54 2.04 8.89
C VAL A 279 12.75 1.97 10.20
N ARG A 280 13.09 2.86 11.14
CA ARG A 280 12.52 2.87 12.49
C ARG A 280 11.03 3.19 12.52
N ALA A 281 10.57 4.10 11.63
CA ALA A 281 9.16 4.45 11.50
C ALA A 281 8.28 3.23 11.17
N ALA A 282 8.78 2.30 10.33
CA ALA A 282 8.04 1.10 9.95
C ALA A 282 7.89 0.11 11.11
N TRP A 283 8.86 0.05 12.04
CA TRP A 283 8.72 -0.71 13.29
C TRP A 283 7.63 -0.13 14.19
N GLY A 284 7.58 1.20 14.35
CA GLY A 284 6.52 1.87 15.08
C GLY A 284 5.13 1.59 14.48
N GLY A 285 5.01 1.69 13.16
CA GLY A 285 3.79 1.35 12.43
C GLY A 285 3.40 -0.13 12.59
N TRP A 286 4.37 -1.04 12.55
CA TRP A 286 4.16 -2.46 12.79
C TRP A 286 3.67 -2.75 14.21
N ILE A 287 4.28 -2.15 15.24
CA ILE A 287 3.87 -2.30 16.65
C ILE A 287 2.41 -1.88 16.79
N LEU A 288 2.05 -0.71 16.29
CA LEU A 288 0.67 -0.23 16.33
C LEU A 288 -0.27 -1.19 15.58
N GLY A 289 0.13 -1.66 14.40
CA GLY A 289 -0.63 -2.63 13.62
C GLY A 289 -0.89 -3.93 14.38
N ILE A 290 0.12 -4.49 15.04
CA ILE A 290 -0.02 -5.70 15.87
C ILE A 290 -0.91 -5.46 17.09
N LEU A 291 -0.79 -4.30 17.76
CA LEU A 291 -1.70 -3.95 18.86
C LEU A 291 -3.16 -3.92 18.40
N VAL A 292 -3.42 -3.37 17.21
CA VAL A 292 -4.76 -3.38 16.60
C VAL A 292 -5.21 -4.79 16.27
N VAL A 293 -4.34 -5.65 15.70
CA VAL A 293 -4.69 -7.05 15.47
C VAL A 293 -5.02 -7.72 16.80
N PHE A 294 -4.18 -7.57 17.82
CA PHE A 294 -4.35 -8.16 19.14
C PHE A 294 -5.65 -7.73 19.81
N ALA A 295 -5.96 -6.42 19.79
CA ALA A 295 -7.18 -5.86 20.35
C ALA A 295 -8.45 -6.31 19.62
N SER A 296 -8.35 -6.56 18.31
CA SER A 296 -9.48 -6.96 17.47
C SER A 296 -9.61 -8.48 17.30
N SER A 297 -8.70 -9.27 17.89
CA SER A 297 -8.60 -10.72 17.71
C SER A 297 -9.35 -11.52 18.77
N LYS A 298 -9.98 -12.62 18.35
CA LYS A 298 -10.45 -13.66 19.29
C LYS A 298 -9.27 -14.29 20.04
N PRO A 299 -9.42 -14.73 21.30
CA PRO A 299 -8.34 -15.29 22.12
C PRO A 299 -7.55 -16.43 21.45
N LYS A 300 -8.21 -17.29 20.68
CA LYS A 300 -7.54 -18.37 19.93
C LYS A 300 -6.59 -17.86 18.84
N MET A 301 -6.93 -16.76 18.17
CA MET A 301 -6.05 -16.13 17.16
C MET A 301 -4.89 -15.40 17.84
N ARG A 302 -5.17 -14.74 18.97
CA ARG A 302 -4.18 -14.06 19.81
C ARG A 302 -3.05 -15.00 20.23
N ASN A 303 -3.39 -16.17 20.75
CA ASN A 303 -2.40 -17.16 21.19
C ASN A 303 -1.60 -17.74 20.02
N ARG A 304 -2.23 -17.93 18.86
CA ARG A 304 -1.53 -18.37 17.65
C ARG A 304 -0.51 -17.32 17.17
N MET A 305 -0.88 -16.04 17.20
CA MET A 305 0.01 -14.95 16.81
C MET A 305 1.18 -14.81 17.79
N ALA A 306 0.93 -14.93 19.09
CA ALA A 306 1.98 -14.96 20.09
C ALA A 306 2.96 -16.11 19.85
N ALA A 307 2.47 -17.31 19.53
CA ALA A 307 3.31 -18.45 19.17
C ALA A 307 4.14 -18.19 17.91
N SER A 308 3.53 -17.65 16.84
CA SER A 308 4.27 -17.25 15.62
C SER A 308 5.34 -16.19 15.91
N PHE A 309 5.07 -15.24 16.81
CA PHE A 309 6.02 -14.21 17.20
C PHE A 309 7.18 -14.76 18.04
N ILE A 310 6.91 -15.71 18.94
CA ILE A 310 7.97 -16.41 19.70
C ILE A 310 8.86 -17.20 18.74
N ILE A 311 8.27 -17.96 17.82
CA ILE A 311 9.01 -18.72 16.81
C ILE A 311 9.85 -17.78 15.95
N LEU A 312 9.28 -16.63 15.55
CA LEU A 312 10.02 -15.60 14.84
C LEU A 312 11.23 -15.11 15.62
N VAL A 313 11.05 -14.71 16.88
CA VAL A 313 12.15 -14.23 17.73
C VAL A 313 13.23 -15.31 17.84
N ALA A 314 12.83 -16.58 18.04
CA ALA A 314 13.76 -17.69 18.05
C ALA A 314 14.53 -17.83 16.72
N CYS A 315 13.85 -17.74 15.57
CA CYS A 315 14.50 -17.78 14.26
C CYS A 315 15.45 -16.60 14.03
N ILE A 316 15.07 -15.38 14.42
CA ILE A 316 15.92 -14.20 14.32
C ILE A 316 17.15 -14.36 15.20
N VAL A 317 16.99 -14.84 16.44
CA VAL A 317 18.11 -15.10 17.36
C VAL A 317 19.05 -16.16 16.79
N LEU A 318 18.53 -17.24 16.20
CA LEU A 318 19.35 -18.27 15.55
C LEU A 318 20.13 -17.71 14.35
N ILE A 319 19.51 -16.87 13.53
CA ILE A 319 20.19 -16.22 12.38
C ILE A 319 21.22 -15.20 12.88
N ALA A 320 20.87 -14.40 13.89
CA ALA A 320 21.74 -13.43 14.53
C ALA A 320 22.89 -14.08 15.32
N ALA A 321 22.88 -15.40 15.52
CA ALA A 321 24.01 -16.12 16.09
C ALA A 321 25.03 -16.58 15.02
N THR A 322 24.76 -16.35 13.73
CA THR A 322 25.65 -16.74 12.63
C THR A 322 26.37 -15.54 12.03
N GLU A 323 27.70 -15.59 11.94
CA GLU A 323 28.49 -14.58 11.20
C GLU A 323 28.23 -14.72 9.69
N PRO A 324 28.13 -13.62 8.92
CA PRO A 324 28.35 -12.21 9.30
C PRO A 324 27.10 -11.47 9.80
N PHE A 325 25.99 -12.16 10.05
CA PHE A 325 24.71 -11.52 10.39
C PHE A 325 24.65 -11.04 11.84
N SER A 326 25.38 -11.68 12.75
CA SER A 326 25.47 -11.35 14.18
C SER A 326 25.87 -9.91 14.44
N SER A 327 27.06 -9.51 13.99
CA SER A 327 27.61 -8.16 14.20
C SER A 327 26.66 -7.08 13.67
N ILE A 328 26.10 -7.31 12.48
CA ILE A 328 25.26 -6.31 11.82
C ILE A 328 23.86 -6.24 12.42
N ILE A 329 23.25 -7.37 12.78
CA ILE A 329 21.94 -7.37 13.45
C ILE A 329 22.07 -6.70 14.82
N LEU A 330 23.15 -6.94 15.55
CA LEU A 330 23.42 -6.29 16.83
C LEU A 330 23.52 -4.76 16.67
N ASP A 331 24.31 -4.27 15.70
CA ASP A 331 24.40 -2.84 15.40
C ASP A 331 23.03 -2.24 15.06
N ARG A 332 22.20 -2.96 14.28
CA ARG A 332 20.85 -2.49 13.92
C ARG A 332 19.92 -2.44 15.13
N VAL A 333 19.98 -3.41 16.02
CA VAL A 333 19.19 -3.41 17.27
C VAL A 333 19.65 -2.27 18.19
N GLU A 334 20.95 -2.01 18.27
CA GLU A 334 21.50 -0.91 19.05
C GLU A 334 21.04 0.46 18.52
N THR A 335 21.03 0.65 17.19
CA THR A 335 20.52 1.89 16.56
C THR A 335 19.02 2.13 16.76
N LEU A 336 18.24 1.10 17.08
CA LEU A 336 16.83 1.27 17.50
C LEU A 336 16.74 1.90 18.90
N GLY A 337 17.72 1.65 19.78
CA GLY A 337 17.79 2.21 21.13
C GLY A 337 18.40 3.61 21.20
N SER A 338 19.34 3.96 20.31
CA SER A 338 20.05 5.25 20.30
C SER A 338 19.34 6.34 19.49
N ILE A 339 18.11 6.69 19.88
CA ILE A 339 17.29 7.72 19.18
C ILE A 339 18.02 9.07 19.06
N GLN A 340 18.83 9.41 20.06
CA GLN A 340 19.48 10.72 20.20
C GLN A 340 20.69 10.93 19.27
N GLN A 341 21.25 9.87 18.67
CA GLN A 341 22.47 9.98 17.83
C GLN A 341 22.21 9.78 16.32
N ASP A 342 20.95 9.60 15.91
CA ASP A 342 20.62 9.44 14.48
C ASP A 342 20.50 10.80 13.78
N GLY A 343 21.48 11.11 12.93
CA GLY A 343 21.50 12.33 12.13
C GLY A 343 20.26 12.49 11.24
N SER A 344 19.63 11.41 10.78
CA SER A 344 18.40 11.49 9.97
C SER A 344 17.17 11.89 10.78
N TYR A 345 17.12 11.52 12.07
CA TYR A 345 16.05 11.95 12.97
C TYR A 345 16.24 13.39 13.42
N GLN A 346 17.48 13.77 13.76
CA GLN A 346 17.79 15.15 14.16
C GLN A 346 17.53 16.14 13.02
N ALA A 347 17.95 15.82 11.79
CA ALA A 347 17.68 16.65 10.61
C ALA A 347 16.17 16.88 10.39
N ARG A 348 15.35 15.83 10.59
CA ARG A 348 13.89 15.91 10.46
C ARG A 348 13.24 16.76 11.55
N VAL A 349 13.69 16.63 12.80
CA VAL A 349 13.17 17.44 13.91
C VAL A 349 13.55 18.91 13.72
N GLU A 350 14.77 19.18 13.28
CA GLU A 350 15.23 20.55 13.00
C GLU A 350 14.48 21.19 11.83
N GLU A 351 14.28 20.45 10.74
CA GLU A 351 13.45 20.90 9.61
C GLU A 351 12.00 21.15 10.05
N TYR A 352 11.45 20.26 10.88
CA TYR A 352 10.10 20.41 11.41
C TYR A 352 9.96 21.72 12.21
N LEU A 353 10.89 21.99 13.13
CA LEU A 353 10.86 23.19 13.97
C LEU A 353 11.06 24.48 13.15
N LYS A 354 11.91 24.47 12.11
CA LYS A 354 12.14 25.65 11.26
C LYS A 354 10.93 26.03 10.42
N ILE A 355 10.10 25.06 10.05
CA ILE A 355 9.08 25.22 9.01
C ILE A 355 7.67 25.21 9.59
N LEU A 356 7.48 24.66 10.79
CA LEU A 356 6.19 24.59 11.48
C LEU A 356 5.50 25.95 11.57
N ASP A 357 6.19 26.98 12.08
CA ASP A 357 5.60 28.30 12.29
C ASP A 357 5.13 28.93 10.97
N ALA A 358 6.01 28.93 9.95
CA ALA A 358 5.65 29.45 8.63
C ALA A 358 4.51 28.65 7.97
N SER A 359 4.46 27.34 8.18
CA SER A 359 3.44 26.47 7.57
C SER A 359 2.07 26.59 8.22
N LEU A 360 2.01 26.80 9.54
CA LEU A 360 0.74 26.91 10.26
C LEU A 360 -0.04 28.18 9.92
N PHE A 361 0.66 29.25 9.51
CA PHE A 361 0.02 30.49 9.06
C PHE A 361 -0.27 30.52 7.55
N GLU A 362 0.11 29.46 6.82
CA GLU A 362 -0.15 29.34 5.39
C GLU A 362 -1.60 28.91 5.13
N PHE A 363 -2.49 29.89 4.96
CA PHE A 363 -3.93 29.63 4.78
C PHE A 363 -4.26 29.11 3.37
N VAL A 364 -3.58 29.65 2.35
CA VAL A 364 -3.83 29.35 0.93
C VAL A 364 -3.00 28.15 0.48
N GLY A 365 -1.74 28.06 0.91
CA GLY A 365 -0.82 27.03 0.42
C GLY A 365 -0.11 27.47 -0.85
N ASN A 366 1.02 26.84 -1.13
CA ASN A 366 1.88 27.13 -2.27
C ASN A 366 1.53 26.32 -3.53
N GLY A 367 0.52 25.45 -3.42
CA GLY A 367 0.08 24.58 -4.50
C GLY A 367 0.97 23.36 -4.71
N LEU A 368 0.44 22.38 -5.44
CA LEU A 368 1.18 21.19 -5.80
C LEU A 368 2.32 21.52 -6.77
N GLY A 369 3.42 20.77 -6.67
CA GLY A 369 4.61 21.00 -7.50
C GLY A 369 5.46 22.19 -7.04
N TYR A 370 5.23 22.71 -5.84
CA TYR A 370 6.04 23.77 -5.25
C TYR A 370 7.50 23.31 -5.04
N GLU A 371 8.43 24.17 -5.45
CA GLU A 371 9.87 23.97 -5.31
C GLU A 371 10.45 25.17 -4.55
N ARG A 372 11.38 24.91 -3.61
CA ARG A 372 12.06 25.93 -2.83
C ARG A 372 13.53 25.86 -3.20
N ASP A 373 14.09 26.98 -3.63
CA ASP A 373 15.49 27.10 -4.05
C ASP A 373 15.90 26.10 -5.15
N GLY A 374 14.98 25.79 -6.07
CA GLY A 374 15.21 24.85 -7.18
C GLY A 374 15.21 23.37 -6.77
N LEU A 375 14.96 23.07 -5.49
CA LEU A 375 14.76 21.72 -4.98
C LEU A 375 13.28 21.49 -4.73
N ARG A 376 12.79 20.32 -5.15
CA ARG A 376 11.43 19.89 -4.83
C ARG A 376 11.25 19.87 -3.32
N VAL A 377 10.25 20.62 -2.86
CA VAL A 377 9.83 20.57 -1.47
C VAL A 377 9.00 19.30 -1.28
N GLY A 378 9.69 18.20 -0.99
CA GLY A 378 9.08 17.08 -0.30
C GLY A 378 9.62 17.14 1.11
N PHE A 379 8.87 17.71 2.05
CA PHE A 379 9.30 17.64 3.43
C PHE A 379 9.27 16.17 3.85
N ASP A 380 10.27 15.75 4.62
CA ASP A 380 10.27 14.43 5.26
C ASP A 380 9.21 14.32 6.38
N SER A 381 8.17 15.16 6.34
CA SER A 381 7.00 15.20 7.24
C SER A 381 5.71 15.35 6.43
N GLY A 382 4.85 14.33 6.47
CA GLY A 382 3.58 14.33 5.74
C GLY A 382 2.58 15.37 6.23
N ILE A 383 2.66 15.81 7.49
CA ILE A 383 1.77 16.84 8.05
C ILE A 383 2.15 18.21 7.50
N LEU A 384 3.44 18.55 7.51
CA LEU A 384 3.92 19.84 7.00
C LEU A 384 3.66 19.96 5.49
N ASP A 385 3.87 18.89 4.73
CA ASP A 385 3.55 18.84 3.31
C ASP A 385 2.09 19.21 3.02
N LEU A 386 1.14 18.78 3.87
CA LEU A 386 -0.27 19.14 3.69
C LEU A 386 -0.48 20.65 3.79
N PHE A 387 0.02 21.27 4.86
CA PHE A 387 -0.17 22.70 5.08
C PHE A 387 0.59 23.55 4.07
N VAL A 388 1.84 23.22 3.75
CA VAL A 388 2.64 24.00 2.80
C VAL A 388 2.07 23.90 1.39
N LEU A 389 1.63 22.72 0.96
CA LEU A 389 1.16 22.52 -0.41
C LEU A 389 -0.32 22.86 -0.60
N LEU A 390 -1.17 22.50 0.36
CA LEU A 390 -2.64 22.61 0.23
C LEU A 390 -3.24 23.76 1.06
N GLY A 391 -2.47 24.39 1.95
CA GLY A 391 -2.98 25.37 2.90
C GLY A 391 -4.03 24.77 3.84
N TRP A 392 -4.65 25.60 4.67
CA TRP A 392 -5.79 25.17 5.49
C TRP A 392 -7.01 24.78 4.65
N ILE A 393 -7.24 25.48 3.53
CA ILE A 393 -8.41 25.26 2.67
C ILE A 393 -8.40 23.85 2.06
N GLY A 394 -7.24 23.36 1.61
CA GLY A 394 -7.12 21.99 1.09
C GLY A 394 -6.83 20.94 2.17
N THR A 395 -6.11 21.30 3.23
CA THR A 395 -5.76 20.36 4.31
C THR A 395 -6.96 19.91 5.13
N LEU A 396 -7.87 20.83 5.49
CA LEU A 396 -9.05 20.49 6.28
C LEU A 396 -9.96 19.44 5.63
N PRO A 397 -10.39 19.57 4.37
CA PRO A 397 -11.16 18.53 3.71
C PRO A 397 -10.32 17.26 3.49
N TYR A 398 -9.01 17.39 3.22
CA TYR A 398 -8.14 16.23 3.06
C TYR A 398 -8.03 15.37 4.31
N LEU A 399 -7.59 15.96 5.41
CA LEU A 399 -7.47 15.28 6.70
C LEU A 399 -8.85 14.94 7.28
N GLY A 400 -9.84 15.80 7.10
CA GLY A 400 -11.22 15.55 7.54
C GLY A 400 -11.77 14.26 6.93
N GLY A 401 -11.65 14.09 5.61
CA GLY A 401 -12.04 12.85 4.93
C GLY A 401 -11.31 11.63 5.49
N LEU A 402 -9.98 11.73 5.62
CA LEU A 402 -9.16 10.64 6.14
C LEU A 402 -9.52 10.25 7.58
N LEU A 403 -9.62 11.24 8.48
CA LEU A 403 -9.95 11.03 9.90
C LEU A 403 -11.35 10.45 10.08
N LEU A 404 -12.32 10.84 9.25
CA LEU A 404 -13.66 10.22 9.27
C LEU A 404 -13.58 8.71 9.06
N MET A 405 -12.77 8.23 8.12
CA MET A 405 -12.59 6.78 7.92
C MET A 405 -11.87 6.13 9.10
N LEU A 406 -10.79 6.74 9.58
CA LEU A 406 -9.97 6.18 10.66
C LEU A 406 -10.73 6.08 11.99
N LEU A 407 -11.69 6.98 12.25
CA LEU A 407 -12.49 6.97 13.47
C LEU A 407 -13.71 6.03 13.38
N GLN A 408 -14.33 5.87 12.21
CA GLN A 408 -15.57 5.11 12.07
C GLN A 408 -15.35 3.61 11.82
N LEU A 409 -14.34 3.25 11.02
CA LEU A 409 -14.13 1.86 10.60
C LEU A 409 -13.64 0.89 11.71
N PRO A 410 -12.92 1.31 12.76
CA PRO A 410 -12.55 0.40 13.85
C PRO A 410 -13.74 -0.24 14.55
N GLN A 411 -14.81 0.53 14.78
CA GLN A 411 -16.03 0.02 15.43
C GLN A 411 -16.72 -1.06 14.61
N PHE A 412 -16.66 -0.95 13.27
CA PHE A 412 -17.18 -1.97 12.37
C PHE A 412 -16.41 -3.30 12.51
N VAL A 413 -15.07 -3.24 12.50
CA VAL A 413 -14.20 -4.44 12.58
C VAL A 413 -14.40 -5.20 13.88
N GLN A 414 -14.58 -4.48 14.99
CA GLN A 414 -14.87 -5.11 16.29
C GLN A 414 -16.19 -5.88 16.28
N ARG A 415 -17.21 -5.37 15.56
CA ARG A 415 -18.53 -6.02 15.45
C ARG A 415 -18.53 -7.19 14.47
N HIS A 416 -17.82 -7.06 13.35
CA HIS A 416 -17.76 -8.05 12.28
C HIS A 416 -16.33 -8.58 12.13
N PHE A 417 -16.08 -9.74 12.74
CA PHE A 417 -14.76 -10.35 12.73
C PHE A 417 -14.42 -10.93 11.34
N ASP A 418 -13.74 -10.15 10.50
CA ASP A 418 -13.00 -10.63 9.33
C ASP A 418 -11.50 -10.33 9.49
N THR A 419 -10.71 -11.40 9.48
CA THR A 419 -9.25 -11.40 9.48
C THR A 419 -8.60 -10.42 8.49
N VAL A 420 -9.16 -10.24 7.29
CA VAL A 420 -8.59 -9.33 6.28
C VAL A 420 -9.00 -7.89 6.54
N ALA A 421 -10.20 -7.66 7.07
CA ALA A 421 -10.61 -6.33 7.53
C ALA A 421 -9.77 -5.87 8.74
N VAL A 422 -9.48 -6.78 9.68
CA VAL A 422 -8.54 -6.52 10.79
C VAL A 422 -7.15 -6.17 10.26
N ALA A 423 -6.61 -6.97 9.33
CA ALA A 423 -5.31 -6.67 8.72
C ALA A 423 -5.31 -5.33 7.97
N ALA A 424 -6.34 -5.03 7.18
CA ALA A 424 -6.46 -3.77 6.46
C ALA A 424 -6.50 -2.56 7.40
N LEU A 425 -7.23 -2.67 8.52
CA LEU A 425 -7.27 -1.64 9.55
C LEU A 425 -5.89 -1.46 10.21
N SER A 426 -5.24 -2.55 10.60
CA SER A 426 -3.89 -2.55 11.18
C SER A 426 -2.86 -1.91 10.25
N ILE A 427 -2.92 -2.21 8.95
CA ILE A 427 -2.02 -1.61 7.96
C ILE A 427 -2.33 -0.12 7.81
N SER A 428 -3.61 0.26 7.69
CA SER A 428 -3.99 1.66 7.52
C SER A 428 -3.54 2.52 8.70
N LEU A 429 -3.75 2.05 9.94
CA LEU A 429 -3.31 2.74 11.15
C LEU A 429 -1.78 2.74 11.29
N GLY A 430 -1.12 1.64 10.99
CA GLY A 430 0.35 1.54 11.04
C GLY A 430 1.07 2.38 9.98
N VAL A 431 0.47 2.55 8.80
CA VAL A 431 0.97 3.51 7.79
C VAL A 431 0.68 4.94 8.26
N PHE A 432 -0.55 5.24 8.68
CA PHE A 432 -0.93 6.58 9.11
C PHE A 432 -0.10 7.10 10.29
N SER A 433 0.25 6.24 11.26
CA SER A 433 1.08 6.65 12.40
C SER A 433 2.48 7.14 12.01
N GLN A 434 2.94 6.83 10.80
CA GLN A 434 4.25 7.27 10.29
C GLN A 434 4.20 8.66 9.66
N VAL A 435 3.04 9.31 9.57
CA VAL A 435 2.86 10.64 8.94
C VAL A 435 3.77 11.72 9.54
N ILE A 436 4.10 11.61 10.82
CA ILE A 436 4.97 12.56 11.52
C ILE A 436 6.42 12.44 11.03
N LEU A 437 6.83 11.22 10.64
CA LEU A 437 8.20 10.85 10.29
C LEU A 437 8.43 10.75 8.78
N GLY A 438 7.42 10.97 7.96
CA GLY A 438 7.50 10.86 6.51
C GLY A 438 6.18 11.12 5.81
N ASN A 439 6.23 11.41 4.51
CA ASN A 439 5.02 11.54 3.72
C ASN A 439 4.42 10.17 3.37
N VAL A 440 3.28 9.86 3.99
CA VAL A 440 2.54 8.60 3.82
C VAL A 440 1.37 8.71 2.84
N PHE A 441 1.11 9.90 2.32
CA PHE A 441 -0.07 10.21 1.52
C PHE A 441 0.12 9.98 0.02
N ILE A 442 1.37 10.02 -0.44
CA ILE A 442 1.72 10.03 -1.86
C ILE A 442 2.36 8.73 -2.32
N GLY A 443 2.31 8.52 -3.64
CA GLY A 443 3.01 7.42 -4.31
C GLY A 443 2.63 6.06 -3.71
N ILE A 444 3.59 5.16 -3.57
CA ILE A 444 3.32 3.81 -3.05
C ILE A 444 2.84 3.80 -1.59
N ASN A 445 3.31 4.73 -0.76
CA ASN A 445 2.85 4.84 0.63
C ASN A 445 1.35 5.19 0.67
N GLY A 446 0.96 6.15 -0.17
CA GLY A 446 -0.44 6.49 -0.39
C GLY A 446 -1.25 5.28 -0.87
N ILE A 447 -0.72 4.49 -1.80
CA ILE A 447 -1.40 3.27 -2.30
C ILE A 447 -1.66 2.29 -1.17
N PHE A 448 -0.72 2.10 -0.23
CA PHE A 448 -0.96 1.30 0.98
C PHE A 448 -2.06 1.91 1.85
N LEU A 449 -1.97 3.20 2.19
CA LEU A 449 -2.96 3.86 3.04
C LEU A 449 -4.36 3.81 2.43
N TRP A 450 -4.53 4.40 1.25
CA TRP A 450 -5.82 4.53 0.58
C TRP A 450 -6.36 3.21 0.05
N GLY A 451 -5.49 2.31 -0.43
CA GLY A 451 -5.89 0.99 -0.90
C GLY A 451 -6.46 0.13 0.22
N PHE A 452 -5.85 0.14 1.41
CA PHE A 452 -6.35 -0.62 2.55
C PHE A 452 -7.56 0.02 3.24
N LEU A 453 -7.65 1.36 3.28
CA LEU A 453 -8.89 2.04 3.67
C LEU A 453 -10.03 1.71 2.71
N GLY A 454 -9.76 1.70 1.41
CA GLY A 454 -10.70 1.26 0.37
C GLY A 454 -11.19 -0.17 0.59
N LEU A 455 -10.28 -1.10 0.89
CA LEU A 455 -10.61 -2.49 1.22
C LEU A 455 -11.46 -2.60 2.49
N LEU A 456 -11.23 -1.74 3.47
CA LEU A 456 -11.97 -1.72 4.72
C LEU A 456 -13.40 -1.18 4.52
N VAL A 457 -13.58 -0.13 3.73
CA VAL A 457 -14.90 0.36 3.30
C VAL A 457 -15.64 -0.70 2.46
N CYS A 458 -14.90 -1.39 1.58
CA CYS A 458 -15.40 -2.51 0.77
C CYS A 458 -15.97 -3.63 1.66
N ALA A 459 -15.21 -4.04 2.69
CA ALA A 459 -15.64 -5.03 3.68
C ALA A 459 -16.87 -4.54 4.47
N HIS A 460 -16.82 -3.31 4.98
CA HIS A 460 -17.92 -2.71 5.73
C HIS A 460 -19.22 -2.74 4.92
N ARG A 461 -19.18 -2.29 3.67
CA ARG A 461 -20.37 -2.24 2.83
C ARG A 461 -20.90 -3.65 2.50
N TYR A 462 -20.03 -4.63 2.32
CA TYR A 462 -20.40 -6.03 2.06
C TYR A 462 -21.16 -6.64 3.24
N TYR A 463 -20.64 -6.51 4.46
CA TYR A 463 -21.26 -7.11 5.65
C TYR A 463 -22.48 -6.34 6.18
N SER A 464 -22.60 -5.03 5.88
CA SER A 464 -23.76 -4.23 6.26
C SER A 464 -25.00 -4.45 5.38
N GLN A 465 -24.95 -5.33 4.37
CA GLN A 465 -26.14 -5.65 3.56
C GLN A 465 -27.07 -6.66 4.29
N PRO A 466 -28.40 -6.41 4.30
CA PRO A 466 -29.38 -7.26 4.99
C PRO A 466 -29.38 -8.73 4.54
N SER A 467 -28.99 -9.01 3.29
CA SER A 467 -28.96 -10.38 2.72
C SER A 467 -27.75 -11.21 3.14
N ILE A 468 -26.72 -10.58 3.73
CA ILE A 468 -25.44 -11.22 4.11
C ILE A 468 -25.28 -11.25 5.63
N ALA A 469 -26.01 -10.40 6.37
CA ALA A 469 -26.08 -10.47 7.81
C ALA A 469 -26.53 -11.90 8.22
N PRO A 470 -25.84 -12.55 9.18
CA PRO A 470 -26.30 -13.83 9.67
C PRO A 470 -27.73 -13.63 10.14
N GLN A 471 -28.68 -14.34 9.53
CA GLN A 471 -30.02 -14.46 10.09
C GLN A 471 -29.80 -14.82 11.55
N LYS A 472 -30.15 -13.90 12.46
CA LYS A 472 -30.46 -14.29 13.82
C LYS A 472 -31.55 -15.32 13.63
N VAL A 473 -31.19 -16.60 13.72
CA VAL A 473 -32.16 -17.67 13.88
C VAL A 473 -32.86 -17.28 15.16
N GLU A 474 -34.03 -16.67 15.04
CA GLU A 474 -34.95 -16.51 16.14
C GLU A 474 -35.28 -17.94 16.59
N ILE A 475 -34.52 -18.43 17.57
CA ILE A 475 -34.94 -19.53 18.44
C ILE A 475 -36.02 -18.93 19.35
N ARG A 476 -37.14 -18.54 18.75
CA ARG A 476 -38.37 -18.11 19.40
C ARG A 476 -39.49 -18.62 18.52
N GLN A 477 -39.77 -19.93 18.60
CA GLN A 477 -41.12 -20.51 18.45
C GLN A 477 -41.16 -22.04 18.45
N PHE A 478 -40.03 -22.76 18.51
CA PHE A 478 -40.09 -24.24 18.52
C PHE A 478 -40.35 -24.90 19.90
N ASN A 479 -40.45 -24.12 20.99
CA ASN A 479 -40.66 -24.64 22.35
C ASN A 479 -42.06 -24.36 22.95
N GLN A 480 -43.02 -23.79 22.19
CA GLN A 480 -44.40 -23.64 22.68
C GLN A 480 -45.37 -24.75 22.23
N ASN A 481 -45.03 -25.55 21.22
CA ASN A 481 -45.91 -26.62 20.72
C ASN A 481 -45.64 -28.02 21.31
N ARG A 482 -44.82 -28.14 22.37
CA ARG A 482 -44.56 -29.43 23.04
C ARG A 482 -45.09 -29.53 24.48
N LEU A 483 -45.76 -28.50 24.99
CA LEU A 483 -46.33 -28.49 26.36
C LEU A 483 -47.86 -28.49 26.37
N SER A 484 -48.53 -28.78 25.25
CA SER A 484 -49.99 -28.82 25.15
C SER A 484 -50.51 -30.13 24.55
N ASN A 485 -50.04 -31.28 25.03
CA ASN A 485 -50.74 -32.55 24.84
C ASN A 485 -50.73 -33.34 26.15
N PRO A 486 -51.80 -33.26 26.96
CA PRO A 486 -52.11 -34.28 27.95
C PRO A 486 -53.04 -35.31 27.31
N THR A 487 -52.55 -36.54 27.13
CA THR A 487 -53.36 -37.76 27.15
C THR A 487 -52.47 -38.91 27.58
#